data_AF-A0A7K3FU92-F1
#
_entry.id   AF-A0A7K3FU92-F1
#
_cell.length_a   1.000
_cell.length_b   1.000
_cell.length_c   1.000
_cell.angle_alpha   90.00
_cell.angle_beta   90.00
_cell.angle_gamma   90.00
#
_symmetry.space_group_name_H-M   'P 1'
#
loop_
_entity.id
_entity.type
_entity.pdbx_description
1 polymer ?
#
loop_
_entity_poly.entity_id
_entity_poly.type
_entity_poly.pdbx_seq_one_letter_code
_entity_poly.pdbx_strand_id
1 'polypeptide(L)'
;MTNGRQRIWVSCGPALCFVAAATYSTTYDTPLTGLLPLYCGAFLGIALGAVGHRKAMRAFMTWRAENPGEPDDEGPDVPWMLQMAFTLPVFLGGAIWYVNAY
;
A
#
# COMPACT_ATOMS: atom_id res chain seq x y z
N MET A 1 -2.22 -8.11 20.09
CA MET A 1 -1.08 -7.25 20.48
C MET A 1 0.08 -7.57 19.54
N THR A 2 0.61 -6.59 18.79
CA THR A 2 1.77 -6.83 17.91
C THR A 2 3.05 -6.85 18.75
N ASN A 3 3.83 -7.92 18.61
CA ASN A 3 5.05 -8.14 19.39
C ASN A 3 6.11 -7.09 18.99
N GLY A 4 6.95 -6.61 19.93
CA GLY A 4 7.91 -5.51 19.67
C GLY A 4 8.84 -5.77 18.49
N ARG A 5 9.23 -7.04 18.31
CA ARG A 5 9.98 -7.54 17.14
C ARG A 5 9.26 -7.31 15.81
N GLN A 6 7.95 -7.53 15.76
CA GLN A 6 7.14 -7.36 14.56
C GLN A 6 7.03 -5.88 14.17
N ARG A 7 6.98 -4.99 15.18
CA ARG A 7 7.00 -3.54 14.99
C ARG A 7 8.30 -3.06 14.33
N ILE A 8 9.44 -3.59 14.77
CA ILE A 8 10.76 -3.27 14.21
C ILE A 8 10.83 -3.70 12.73
N TRP A 9 10.45 -4.95 12.42
CA TRP A 9 10.46 -5.44 11.04
C TRP A 9 9.55 -4.64 10.11
N VAL A 10 8.36 -4.25 10.56
CA VAL A 10 7.45 -3.38 9.78
C VAL A 10 8.05 -1.99 9.59
N SER A 11 8.73 -1.43 10.60
CA SER A 11 9.38 -0.12 10.49
C SER A 11 10.62 -0.11 9.61
N CYS A 12 11.32 -1.26 9.48
CA CYS A 12 12.48 -1.39 8.62
C CYS A 12 12.12 -1.62 7.14
N GLY A 13 10.89 -2.01 6.82
CA GLY A 13 10.43 -2.29 5.46
C GLY A 13 10.75 -1.16 4.45
N PRO A 14 10.41 0.11 4.74
CA PRO A 14 10.77 1.22 3.87
C PRO A 14 12.28 1.33 3.65
N ALA A 15 13.08 1.34 4.72
CA ALA A 15 14.52 1.44 4.62
C ALA A 15 15.14 0.30 3.81
N LEU A 16 14.66 -0.94 3.98
CA LEU A 16 15.12 -2.10 3.22
C LEU A 16 14.76 -2.00 1.73
N CYS A 17 13.55 -1.54 1.40
CA CYS A 17 13.16 -1.30 0.01
C CYS A 17 13.96 -0.17 -0.64
N PHE A 18 14.31 0.88 0.12
CA PHE A 18 15.18 1.95 -0.37
C PHE A 18 16.59 1.44 -0.65
N VAL A 19 17.16 0.63 0.26
CA VAL A 19 18.46 0.00 0.06
C VAL A 19 18.45 -0.88 -1.20
N ALA A 20 17.39 -1.65 -1.43
CA ALA A 20 17.23 -2.46 -2.64
C ALA A 20 17.20 -1.59 -3.92
N ALA A 21 16.43 -0.50 -3.91
CA ALA A 21 16.37 0.45 -5.03
C ALA A 21 17.72 1.14 -5.29
N ALA A 22 18.44 1.50 -4.22
CA ALA A 22 19.79 2.06 -4.30
C ALA A 22 20.78 1.07 -4.88
N THR A 23 20.77 -0.19 -4.44
CA THR A 23 21.63 -1.25 -4.99
C THR A 23 21.33 -1.54 -6.46
N TYR A 24 20.07 -1.48 -6.88
CA TYR A 24 19.70 -1.63 -8.29
C TYR A 24 20.25 -0.48 -9.13
N SER A 25 20.06 0.76 -8.66
CA SER A 25 20.58 1.96 -9.30
C SER A 25 22.10 1.91 -9.50
N THR A 26 22.86 1.45 -8.49
CA THR A 26 24.31 1.30 -8.60
C THR A 26 24.76 0.14 -9.48
N THR A 27 23.96 -0.93 -9.59
CA THR A 27 24.32 -2.12 -10.39
C THR A 27 24.09 -1.89 -11.88
N TYR A 28 23.04 -1.14 -12.22
CA TYR A 28 22.61 -0.92 -13.61
C TYR A 28 22.87 0.50 -14.11
N ASP A 29 23.68 1.30 -13.40
CA ASP A 29 24.02 2.68 -13.73
C ASP A 29 22.80 3.58 -14.03
N THR A 30 21.67 3.27 -13.39
CA THR A 30 20.42 4.02 -13.57
C THR A 30 20.34 5.15 -12.54
N PRO A 31 19.93 6.36 -12.91
CA PRO A 31 19.89 7.48 -11.98
C PRO A 31 18.83 7.27 -10.90
N LEU A 32 19.28 7.27 -9.63
CA LEU A 32 18.40 7.10 -8.46
C LEU A 32 17.31 8.18 -8.39
N THR A 33 17.57 9.37 -8.94
CA THR A 33 16.62 10.48 -9.05
C THR A 33 15.39 10.14 -9.89
N GLY A 34 15.48 9.20 -10.83
CA GLY A 34 14.33 8.71 -11.61
C GLY A 34 13.46 7.71 -10.83
N LEU A 35 14.07 6.93 -9.93
CA LEU A 35 13.39 5.91 -9.11
C LEU A 35 12.80 6.48 -7.80
N LEU A 36 13.37 7.57 -7.27
CA LEU A 36 12.96 8.19 -6.02
C LEU A 36 11.47 8.57 -5.96
N PRO A 37 10.90 9.24 -6.98
CA PRO A 37 9.49 9.62 -6.97
C PRO A 37 8.56 8.40 -6.93
N LEU A 38 8.95 7.31 -7.60
CA LEU A 38 8.19 6.08 -7.66
C LEU A 38 8.23 5.34 -6.33
N TYR A 39 9.41 5.27 -5.71
CA TYR A 39 9.59 4.75 -4.35
C TYR A 39 8.72 5.53 -3.34
N CYS A 40 8.81 6.87 -3.34
CA CYS A 40 8.04 7.73 -2.44
C CYS A 40 6.53 7.58 -2.69
N GLY A 41 6.09 7.57 -3.95
CA GLY A 41 4.70 7.40 -4.33
C GLY A 41 4.12 6.05 -3.90
N ALA A 42 4.88 4.96 -4.07
CA ALA A 42 4.47 3.63 -3.63
C ALA A 42 4.26 3.57 -2.10
N PHE A 43 5.19 4.11 -1.32
CA PHE A 43 5.06 4.12 0.15
C PHE A 43 3.92 5.03 0.64
N LEU A 44 3.73 6.19 0.02
CA LEU A 44 2.56 7.04 0.29
C LEU A 44 1.25 6.33 -0.03
N GLY A 45 1.18 5.64 -1.18
CA GLY A 45 0.01 4.85 -1.59
C GLY A 45 -0.29 3.72 -0.62
N ILE A 46 0.72 2.96 -0.19
CA ILE A 46 0.58 1.89 0.80
C ILE A 46 0.10 2.45 2.15
N ALA A 47 0.67 3.55 2.61
CA ALA A 47 0.28 4.17 3.87
C ALA A 47 -1.18 4.69 3.83
N LEU A 48 -1.57 5.37 2.76
CA LEU A 48 -2.94 5.85 2.55
C LEU A 48 -3.92 4.68 2.44
N GLY A 49 -3.57 3.63 1.70
CA GLY A 49 -4.36 2.41 1.58
C GLY A 49 -4.59 1.72 2.93
N ALA A 50 -3.54 1.62 3.77
CA ALA A 50 -3.66 1.03 5.11
C ALA A 50 -4.57 1.85 6.03
N VAL A 51 -4.48 3.18 6.00
CA VAL A 51 -5.34 4.07 6.78
C VAL A 51 -6.79 3.99 6.30
N GLY A 52 -7.00 4.04 4.99
CA GLY A 52 -8.33 3.91 4.38
C GLY A 52 -8.97 2.57 4.70
N HIS A 53 -8.22 1.47 4.55
CA HIS A 53 -8.70 0.12 4.83
C HIS A 53 -9.08 -0.04 6.31
N ARG A 54 -8.30 0.54 7.23
CA ARG A 54 -8.62 0.53 8.65
C ARG A 54 -9.93 1.29 8.95
N LYS A 55 -10.19 2.40 8.24
CA LYS A 55 -11.44 3.17 8.39
C LYS A 55 -12.63 2.38 7.84
N ALA A 56 -12.50 1.77 6.67
CA ALA A 56 -13.53 0.92 6.07
C ALA A 56 -13.85 -0.30 6.95
N MET A 57 -12.82 -1.00 7.46
CA MET A 57 -13.00 -2.12 8.39
C MET A 57 -13.74 -1.72 9.67
N ARG A 58 -13.44 -0.54 10.23
CA ARG A 58 -14.18 -0.05 11.40
C ARG A 58 -15.64 0.19 11.09
N ALA A 59 -15.95 0.85 9.96
CA ALA A 59 -17.32 1.10 9.54
C ALA A 59 -18.10 -0.22 9.34
N PHE A 60 -17.47 -1.19 8.69
CA PHE A 60 -18.05 -2.53 8.48
C PHE A 60 -18.31 -3.26 9.79
N MET A 61 -17.34 -3.28 10.71
CA MET A 61 -17.50 -3.96 12.01
C MET A 61 -18.58 -3.31 12.88
N THR A 62 -18.74 -1.98 12.82
CA THR A 62 -19.85 -1.29 13.48
C THR A 62 -21.18 -1.68 12.87
N TRP A 63 -21.30 -1.65 11.53
CA TRP A 63 -22.52 -2.05 10.83
C TRP A 63 -22.91 -3.49 11.12
N ARG A 64 -21.94 -4.42 11.15
CA ARG A 64 -22.17 -5.84 11.48
C ARG A 64 -22.65 -6.05 12.91
N ALA A 65 -22.20 -5.21 13.85
CA ALA A 65 -22.67 -5.27 15.23
C ALA A 65 -24.12 -4.76 15.38
N GLU A 66 -24.52 -3.82 14.52
CA GLU A 66 -25.87 -3.26 14.47
C GLU A 66 -26.86 -4.15 13.70
N ASN A 67 -26.37 -4.93 12.72
CA ASN A 67 -27.19 -5.79 11.86
C ASN A 67 -26.77 -7.27 11.97
N PRO A 68 -27.00 -7.91 13.14
CA PRO A 68 -26.61 -9.29 13.34
C PRO A 68 -27.47 -10.24 12.48
N GLY A 69 -26.84 -10.94 11.54
CA GLY A 69 -27.47 -11.96 10.70
C GLY A 69 -27.79 -11.50 9.27
N GLU A 70 -27.60 -10.22 8.96
CA GLU A 70 -27.63 -9.74 7.58
C GLU A 70 -26.37 -10.21 6.82
N PRO A 71 -26.51 -10.49 5.51
CA PRO A 71 -25.39 -10.89 4.67
C PRO A 71 -24.35 -9.77 4.54
N ASP A 72 -23.06 -10.15 4.56
CA ASP A 72 -21.92 -9.22 4.64
C ASP A 72 -21.80 -8.26 3.41
N ASP A 73 -22.49 -8.58 2.32
CA ASP A 73 -22.58 -7.84 1.06
C ASP A 73 -23.65 -6.74 1.05
N GLU A 74 -24.53 -6.68 2.05
CA GLU A 74 -25.49 -5.57 2.26
C GLU A 74 -24.90 -4.41 3.08
N GLY A 75 -23.73 -4.62 3.67
CA GLY A 75 -23.00 -3.60 4.45
C GLY A 75 -22.31 -2.53 3.58
N PRO A 76 -21.82 -1.45 4.21
CA PRO A 76 -21.08 -0.40 3.51
C PRO A 76 -19.89 -0.97 2.74
N ASP A 77 -19.70 -0.48 1.50
CA ASP A 77 -18.80 -1.01 0.48
C ASP A 77 -17.53 -1.65 1.06
N VAL A 78 -17.39 -2.93 0.71
CA VAL A 78 -16.46 -3.88 1.32
C VAL A 78 -15.00 -3.38 1.20
N PRO A 79 -14.16 -3.56 2.24
CA PRO A 79 -12.77 -3.08 2.28
C PRO A 79 -11.85 -3.48 1.09
N TRP A 80 -12.28 -4.44 0.26
CA TRP A 80 -11.59 -4.86 -0.97
C TRP A 80 -11.65 -3.81 -2.09
N MET A 81 -12.75 -3.06 -2.19
CA MET A 81 -12.91 -2.07 -3.26
C MET A 81 -11.95 -0.88 -3.05
N LEU A 82 -11.70 -0.52 -1.79
CA LEU A 82 -10.70 0.48 -1.42
C LEU A 82 -9.25 -0.02 -1.61
N GLN A 83 -9.00 -1.32 -1.40
CA GLN A 83 -7.70 -1.93 -1.72
C GLN A 83 -7.45 -1.91 -3.23
N MET A 84 -8.43 -2.32 -4.05
CA MET A 84 -8.32 -2.28 -5.52
C MET A 84 -8.16 -0.86 -6.06
N ALA A 85 -8.90 0.11 -5.50
CA ALA A 85 -8.81 1.52 -5.87
C ALA A 85 -7.44 2.15 -5.58
N PHE A 86 -6.65 1.59 -4.66
CA PHE A 86 -5.29 2.06 -4.36
C PHE A 86 -4.19 1.25 -5.06
N THR A 87 -4.35 -0.08 -5.14
CA THR A 87 -3.35 -0.93 -5.78
C THR A 87 -3.31 -0.71 -7.29
N LEU A 88 -4.47 -0.57 -7.95
CA LEU A 88 -4.51 -0.36 -9.39
C LEU A 88 -3.80 0.93 -9.83
N PRO A 89 -4.01 2.12 -9.24
CA PRO A 89 -3.28 3.32 -9.64
C PRO A 89 -1.78 3.27 -9.33
N VAL A 90 -1.37 2.60 -8.25
CA VAL A 90 0.05 2.44 -7.92
C VAL A 90 0.73 1.52 -8.94
N PHE A 91 0.09 0.39 -9.30
CA PHE A 91 0.59 -0.50 -10.35
C PHE A 91 0.56 0.14 -11.73
N LEU A 92 -0.53 0.85 -12.07
CA LEU A 92 -0.67 1.54 -13.35
C LEU A 92 0.33 2.69 -13.47
N GLY A 93 0.52 3.47 -12.42
CA GLY A 93 1.54 4.53 -12.37
C GLY A 93 2.96 3.98 -12.49
N GLY A 94 3.24 2.87 -11.82
CA GLY A 94 4.50 2.14 -11.97
C GLY A 94 4.73 1.62 -13.39
N ALA A 95 3.69 1.07 -14.03
CA ALA A 95 3.73 0.57 -15.40
C ALA A 95 3.90 1.70 -16.44
N ILE A 96 3.18 2.81 -16.29
CA ILE A 96 3.29 3.98 -17.18
C ILE A 96 4.69 4.61 -17.08
N TRP A 97 5.28 4.66 -15.89
CA TRP A 97 6.65 5.11 -15.73
C TRP A 97 7.64 4.16 -16.41
N TYR A 98 7.50 2.84 -16.21
CA TYR A 98 8.37 1.85 -16.85
C TYR A 98 8.36 1.97 -18.38
N VAL A 99 7.20 2.19 -18.99
CA VAL A 99 7.02 2.34 -20.44
C VAL A 99 7.51 3.69 -20.98
N ASN A 100 7.64 4.73 -20.15
CA ASN A 100 8.18 6.03 -20.59
C ASN A 100 9.66 6.22 -20.27
N ALA A 101 10.20 5.46 -19.31
CA ALA A 101 11.61 5.51 -18.93
C ALA A 101 12.50 4.56 -19.78
N TYR A 102 11.90 3.60 -20.47
CA TYR A 102 12.52 2.64 -21.41
C TYR A 102 11.78 2.62 -22.74
#